data_AF-A0AAU7Z592-F1
#
_entry.id   AF-A0AAU7Z592-F1
#
_cell.length_a   1.000
_cell.length_b   1.000
_cell.length_c   1.000
_cell.angle_alpha   90.00
_cell.angle_beta   90.00
_cell.angle_gamma   90.00
#
_symmetry.space_group_name_H-M   'P 1'
#
loop_
_entity.id
_entity.type
_entity.pdbx_description
1 polymer ?
#
loop_
_entity_poly.entity_id
_entity_poly.type
_entity_poly.pdbx_seq_one_letter_code
_entity_poly.pdbx_strand_id
1 'polypeptide(L)'
;MALNMRFAILAATLMVTAVPVVQAQGAPGAHPAYQHALSDLRAARRYLNEGMSAPEPVKRDADAATKHIDAAVSEIKQASIDEDKSLHDSYKVDPGLSPRERFHKANELLLSAHKDLENAEELPQAKQLRNHAIAEIDYAHTIVDNAEKAGHWQ
;
A
#
# COMPACT_ATOMS: atom_id res chain seq x y z
N MET A 1 68.51 40.23 -31.08
CA MET A 1 67.46 39.90 -32.06
C MET A 1 66.60 38.80 -31.45
N ALA A 2 65.32 39.08 -31.28
CA ALA A 2 64.37 38.25 -30.52
C ALA A 2 63.98 36.97 -31.26
N LEU A 3 63.61 35.91 -30.51
CA LEU A 3 62.27 35.30 -30.62
C LEU A 3 62.00 34.34 -29.44
N ASN A 4 61.00 34.68 -28.63
CA ASN A 4 60.40 33.81 -27.62
C ASN A 4 59.50 32.78 -28.33
N MET A 5 59.56 31.50 -27.94
CA MET A 5 58.54 30.52 -28.32
C MET A 5 57.84 29.98 -27.07
N ARG A 6 56.63 30.47 -26.84
CA ARG A 6 55.66 29.98 -25.85
C ARG A 6 54.63 29.13 -26.58
N PHE A 7 54.45 27.86 -26.23
CA PHE A 7 53.19 27.11 -26.44
C PHE A 7 53.18 25.97 -25.39
N ALA A 8 52.59 26.19 -24.21
CA ALA A 8 51.18 25.94 -23.87
C ALA A 8 50.88 24.43 -23.75
N ILE A 9 51.13 23.87 -22.55
CA ILE A 9 50.67 22.53 -22.15
C ILE A 9 49.19 22.65 -21.81
N LEU A 10 48.31 22.10 -22.65
CA LEU A 10 46.90 21.91 -22.32
C LEU A 10 46.79 20.68 -21.39
N ALA A 11 46.73 20.92 -20.09
CA ALA A 11 46.33 19.90 -19.13
C ALA A 11 44.79 19.79 -19.15
N ALA A 12 44.28 18.74 -19.78
CA ALA A 12 42.86 18.39 -19.73
C ALA A 12 42.55 17.75 -18.37
N THR A 13 42.14 18.56 -17.41
CA THR A 13 41.69 18.11 -16.09
C THR A 13 40.30 17.47 -16.24
N LEU A 14 40.23 16.14 -16.23
CA LEU A 14 38.98 15.40 -16.14
C LEU A 14 38.42 15.57 -14.72
N MET A 15 37.52 16.54 -14.52
CA MET A 15 36.74 16.62 -13.29
C MET A 15 35.72 15.48 -13.29
N VAL A 16 36.02 14.42 -12.55
CA VAL A 16 35.02 13.45 -12.12
C VAL A 16 34.14 14.16 -11.09
N THR A 17 33.00 14.66 -11.52
CA THR A 17 31.97 15.15 -10.60
C THR A 17 31.36 13.93 -9.91
N ALA A 18 31.77 13.70 -8.66
CA ALA A 18 31.10 12.77 -7.77
C ALA A 18 29.64 13.23 -7.61
N VAL A 19 28.72 12.53 -8.28
CA VAL A 19 27.29 12.72 -8.06
C VAL A 19 27.02 12.18 -6.66
N PRO A 20 26.57 12.99 -5.69
CA PRO A 20 26.15 12.43 -4.41
C PRO A 20 24.96 11.52 -4.70
N VAL A 21 25.15 10.21 -4.50
CA VAL A 21 24.03 9.28 -4.35
C VAL A 21 23.30 9.75 -3.10
N VAL A 22 22.21 10.48 -3.29
CA VAL A 22 21.24 10.74 -2.23
C VAL A 22 20.63 9.38 -1.90
N GLN A 23 21.27 8.65 -0.99
CA GLN A 23 20.62 7.55 -0.31
C GLN A 23 19.46 8.21 0.43
N ALA A 24 18.23 7.91 0.02
CA ALA A 24 17.05 8.24 0.78
C ALA A 24 17.15 7.50 2.12
N GLN A 25 17.84 8.11 3.09
CA GLN A 25 17.82 7.68 4.47
C GLN A 25 16.39 7.90 4.91
N GLY A 26 15.65 6.80 5.15
CA GLY A 26 14.27 6.85 5.60
C GLY A 26 14.15 7.86 6.76
N ALA A 27 13.21 8.79 6.62
CA ALA A 27 12.94 9.78 7.65
C ALA A 27 12.71 9.04 8.99
N PRO A 28 13.20 9.55 10.13
CA PRO A 28 12.85 9.01 11.43
C PRO A 28 11.32 8.97 11.56
N GLY A 29 10.73 7.78 11.71
CA GLY A 29 9.28 7.58 11.77
C GLY A 29 8.60 7.14 10.47
N ALA A 30 9.33 6.78 9.41
CA ALA A 30 8.74 6.10 8.27
C ALA A 30 8.44 4.64 8.62
N HIS A 31 7.18 4.22 8.45
CA HIS A 31 6.70 2.86 8.65
C HIS A 31 6.23 2.22 7.32
N PRO A 32 7.17 1.90 6.40
CA PRO A 32 6.83 1.39 5.07
C PRO A 32 5.79 0.27 5.08
N ALA A 33 5.98 -0.77 5.90
CA ALA A 33 5.05 -1.90 5.91
C ALA A 33 3.62 -1.48 6.27
N TYR A 34 3.45 -0.61 7.27
CA TYR A 34 2.14 -0.08 7.64
C TYR A 34 1.55 0.82 6.54
N GLN A 35 2.38 1.61 5.85
CA GLN A 35 1.94 2.45 4.73
C GLN A 35 1.47 1.61 3.52
N HIS A 36 2.20 0.56 3.19
CA HIS A 36 1.82 -0.40 2.15
C HIS A 36 0.51 -1.10 2.51
N ALA A 37 0.40 -1.65 3.72
CA ALA A 37 -0.84 -2.27 4.21
C ALA A 37 -2.04 -1.31 4.15
N LEU A 38 -1.87 -0.04 4.57
CA LEU A 38 -2.92 0.98 4.48
C LEU A 38 -3.34 1.28 3.04
N SER A 39 -2.39 1.29 2.09
CA SER A 39 -2.68 1.49 0.67
C SER A 39 -3.51 0.32 0.13
N ASP A 40 -3.10 -0.91 0.43
CA ASP A 40 -3.78 -2.12 -0.05
C ASP A 40 -5.19 -2.26 0.54
N LEU A 41 -5.37 -1.95 1.83
CA LEU A 41 -6.68 -1.98 2.48
C LEU A 41 -7.65 -0.95 1.88
N ARG A 42 -7.17 0.26 1.58
CA ARG A 42 -8.00 1.28 0.92
C ARG A 42 -8.39 0.86 -0.51
N ALA A 43 -7.46 0.28 -1.26
CA ALA A 43 -7.74 -0.26 -2.58
C ALA A 43 -8.75 -1.44 -2.52
N ALA A 44 -8.61 -2.36 -1.55
CA ALA A 44 -9.52 -3.47 -1.35
C ALA A 44 -10.95 -2.97 -1.05
N ARG A 45 -11.07 -1.99 -0.14
CA ARG A 45 -12.34 -1.33 0.17
C ARG A 45 -13.00 -0.70 -1.06
N ARG A 46 -12.21 -0.06 -1.94
CA ARG A 46 -12.74 0.51 -3.18
C ARG A 46 -13.29 -0.56 -4.12
N TYR A 47 -12.57 -1.68 -4.29
CA TYR A 47 -13.05 -2.80 -5.09
C TYR A 47 -14.41 -3.33 -4.63
N LEU A 48 -14.63 -3.37 -3.32
CA LEU A 48 -15.86 -3.87 -2.71
C LEU A 48 -17.04 -2.87 -2.82
N ASN A 49 -16.78 -1.55 -2.74
CA ASN A 49 -17.87 -0.57 -2.59
C ASN A 49 -18.09 0.37 -3.78
N GLU A 50 -17.09 0.60 -4.64
CA GLU A 50 -17.21 1.62 -5.69
C GLU A 50 -17.96 1.11 -6.93
N GLY A 51 -19.23 1.50 -7.06
CA GLY A 51 -20.00 1.33 -8.30
C GLY A 51 -20.21 -0.13 -8.74
N MET A 52 -20.11 -1.08 -7.80
CA MET A 52 -20.33 -2.49 -8.10
C MET A 52 -21.83 -2.77 -8.31
N SER A 53 -22.18 -3.29 -9.49
CA SER A 53 -23.51 -3.83 -9.75
C SER A 53 -23.51 -5.33 -9.44
N ALA A 54 -24.07 -5.71 -8.29
CA ALA A 54 -24.14 -7.09 -7.82
C ALA A 54 -25.49 -7.37 -7.12
N PRO A 55 -25.90 -8.65 -7.01
CA PRO A 55 -27.06 -9.04 -6.22
C PRO A 55 -26.93 -8.62 -4.74
N GLU A 56 -28.06 -8.39 -4.08
CA GLU A 56 -28.10 -7.90 -2.70
C GLU A 56 -27.29 -8.77 -1.69
N PRO A 57 -27.32 -10.12 -1.76
CA PRO A 57 -26.49 -10.94 -0.87
C PRO A 57 -24.99 -10.65 -1.01
N VAL A 58 -24.50 -10.48 -2.25
CA VAL A 58 -23.10 -10.16 -2.54
C VAL A 58 -22.73 -8.78 -1.99
N LYS A 59 -23.63 -7.79 -2.12
CA LYS A 59 -23.43 -6.46 -1.54
C LYS A 59 -23.34 -6.50 -0.01
N ARG A 60 -24.17 -7.30 0.64
CA ARG A 60 -24.12 -7.48 2.10
C ARG A 60 -22.78 -8.06 2.56
N ASP A 61 -22.21 -9.00 1.81
CA ASP A 61 -20.90 -9.56 2.10
C ASP A 61 -19.78 -8.51 1.89
N ALA A 62 -19.86 -7.72 0.81
CA ALA A 62 -18.95 -6.59 0.58
C ALA A 62 -18.99 -5.55 1.71
N ASP A 63 -20.19 -5.19 2.18
CA ASP A 63 -20.40 -4.27 3.30
C ASP A 63 -19.84 -4.85 4.61
N ALA A 64 -20.02 -6.15 4.86
CA ALA A 64 -19.49 -6.82 6.04
C ALA A 64 -17.95 -6.83 6.03
N ALA A 65 -17.33 -7.22 4.92
CA ALA A 65 -15.88 -7.18 4.75
C ALA A 65 -15.32 -5.76 4.89
N THR A 66 -16.01 -4.76 4.35
CA THR A 66 -15.61 -3.34 4.46
C THR A 66 -15.52 -2.89 5.91
N LYS A 67 -16.43 -3.32 6.80
CA LYS A 67 -16.38 -2.93 8.22
C LYS A 67 -15.11 -3.42 8.91
N HIS A 68 -14.70 -4.64 8.60
CA HIS A 68 -13.44 -5.21 9.10
C HIS A 68 -12.23 -4.49 8.52
N ILE A 69 -12.26 -4.14 7.22
CA ILE A 69 -11.21 -3.30 6.60
C ILE A 69 -11.10 -1.94 7.29
N ASP A 70 -12.23 -1.27 7.54
CA ASP A 70 -12.27 0.04 8.21
C ASP A 70 -11.73 -0.05 9.65
N ALA A 71 -12.02 -1.15 10.36
CA ALA A 71 -11.45 -1.43 11.68
C ALA A 71 -9.93 -1.62 11.62
N ALA A 72 -9.43 -2.48 10.71
CA ALA A 72 -8.00 -2.69 10.51
C ALA A 72 -7.26 -1.39 10.18
N VAL A 73 -7.82 -0.55 9.30
CA VAL A 73 -7.26 0.78 8.98
C VAL A 73 -7.18 1.67 10.22
N SER A 74 -8.19 1.65 11.09
CA SER A 74 -8.16 2.42 12.34
C SER A 74 -7.05 1.96 13.28
N GLU A 75 -6.93 0.65 13.48
CA GLU A 75 -5.90 0.03 14.32
C GLU A 75 -4.48 0.35 13.81
N ILE A 76 -4.26 0.25 12.50
CA ILE A 76 -2.97 0.57 11.88
C ILE A 76 -2.62 2.05 12.06
N LYS A 77 -3.57 2.97 11.84
CA LYS A 77 -3.32 4.41 12.05
C LYS A 77 -2.91 4.72 13.49
N GLN A 78 -3.53 4.06 14.46
CA GLN A 78 -3.14 4.19 15.87
C GLN A 78 -1.76 3.57 16.14
N ALA A 79 -1.46 2.43 15.50
CA ALA A 79 -0.21 1.69 15.64
C ALA A 79 1.01 2.44 15.09
N SER A 80 0.90 3.06 13.91
CA SER A 80 2.02 3.72 13.25
C SER A 80 2.22 5.19 13.64
N ILE A 81 1.34 5.76 14.49
CA ILE A 81 1.32 7.20 14.80
C ILE A 81 1.31 8.04 13.50
N ASP A 82 0.74 7.50 12.42
CA ASP A 82 0.57 8.24 11.17
C ASP A 82 -0.70 9.08 11.27
N GLU A 83 -0.52 10.40 11.36
CA GLU A 83 -1.58 11.31 10.95
C GLU A 83 -1.78 11.18 9.44
N ASP A 84 -3.03 11.25 9.00
CA ASP A 84 -3.54 11.07 7.63
C ASP A 84 -3.00 12.15 6.66
N LYS A 85 -1.67 12.28 6.54
CA LYS A 85 -0.98 13.18 5.63
C LYS A 85 -1.01 12.55 4.25
N SER A 86 -2.23 12.47 3.73
CA SER A 86 -2.55 12.57 2.32
C SER A 86 -1.62 11.80 1.39
N LEU A 87 -1.59 10.47 1.53
CA LEU A 87 -1.53 9.68 0.31
C LEU A 87 -2.95 9.76 -0.27
N HIS A 88 -3.17 10.78 -1.09
CA HIS A 88 -4.37 10.86 -1.93
C HIS A 88 -4.38 9.57 -2.75
N ASP A 89 -5.15 8.60 -2.28
CA ASP A 89 -5.23 7.30 -2.88
C ASP A 89 -5.97 7.45 -4.20
N SER A 90 -5.19 7.65 -5.26
CA SER A 90 -5.66 7.82 -6.63
C SER A 90 -6.09 6.49 -7.25
N TYR A 91 -6.23 5.43 -6.45
CA TYR A 91 -6.64 4.13 -6.92
C TYR A 91 -8.03 4.19 -7.55
N LYS A 92 -8.06 3.98 -8.87
CA LYS A 92 -9.29 3.89 -9.65
C LYS A 92 -9.60 2.42 -9.89
N VAL A 93 -10.77 1.98 -9.41
CA VAL A 93 -11.30 0.67 -9.77
C VAL A 93 -11.71 0.71 -11.23
N ASP A 94 -11.28 -0.28 -12.02
CA ASP A 94 -11.75 -0.45 -13.38
C ASP A 94 -13.28 -0.71 -13.36
N PRO A 95 -14.10 0.17 -13.96
CA PRO A 95 -15.54 0.01 -13.96
C PRO A 95 -16.00 -1.25 -14.70
N GLY A 96 -15.19 -1.80 -15.63
CA GLY A 96 -15.52 -2.98 -16.42
C GLY A 96 -15.43 -4.32 -15.69
N LEU A 97 -14.84 -4.37 -14.49
CA LEU A 97 -14.67 -5.61 -13.74
C LEU A 97 -15.98 -6.16 -13.21
N SER A 98 -16.19 -7.46 -13.41
CA SER A 98 -17.30 -8.19 -12.81
C SER A 98 -17.19 -8.18 -11.28
N PRO A 99 -18.31 -8.35 -10.55
CA PRO A 99 -18.28 -8.47 -9.10
C PRO A 99 -17.28 -9.52 -8.61
N ARG A 100 -17.23 -10.69 -9.25
CA ARG A 100 -16.28 -11.75 -8.88
C ARG A 100 -14.83 -11.32 -9.00
N GLU A 101 -14.45 -10.68 -10.11
CA GLU A 101 -13.07 -10.20 -10.31
C GLU A 101 -12.69 -9.13 -9.29
N ARG A 102 -13.64 -8.27 -8.91
CA ARG A 102 -13.43 -7.28 -7.86
C ARG A 102 -13.20 -7.92 -6.49
N PHE A 103 -13.97 -8.96 -6.13
CA PHE A 103 -13.75 -9.73 -4.91
C PHE A 103 -12.39 -10.44 -4.93
N HIS A 104 -12.02 -11.05 -6.06
CA HIS A 104 -10.69 -11.65 -6.24
C HIS A 104 -9.57 -10.63 -6.02
N LYS A 105 -9.67 -9.45 -6.62
CA LYS A 105 -8.70 -8.36 -6.44
C LYS A 105 -8.65 -7.85 -5.00
N ALA A 106 -9.79 -7.72 -4.34
CA ALA A 106 -9.84 -7.37 -2.92
C ALA A 106 -9.12 -8.43 -2.07
N ASN A 107 -9.30 -9.72 -2.37
CA ASN A 107 -8.60 -10.81 -1.69
C ASN A 107 -7.07 -10.77 -1.85
N GLU A 108 -6.57 -10.48 -3.06
CA GLU A 108 -5.13 -10.32 -3.28
C GLU A 108 -4.54 -9.19 -2.43
N LEU A 109 -5.25 -8.06 -2.34
CA LEU A 109 -4.85 -6.90 -1.55
C LEU A 109 -4.93 -7.16 -0.03
N LEU A 110 -5.96 -7.85 0.44
CA LEU A 110 -6.08 -8.26 1.85
C LEU A 110 -4.91 -9.17 2.25
N LEU A 111 -4.57 -10.15 1.40
CA LEU A 111 -3.44 -11.04 1.63
C LEU A 111 -2.10 -10.29 1.61
N SER A 112 -1.97 -9.28 0.74
CA SER A 112 -0.79 -8.41 0.69
C SER A 112 -0.64 -7.61 1.98
N ALA A 113 -1.70 -6.91 2.41
CA ALA A 113 -1.73 -6.16 3.66
C ALA A 113 -1.45 -7.04 4.89
N HIS A 114 -1.99 -8.26 4.95
CA HIS A 114 -1.68 -9.22 6.00
C HIS A 114 -0.17 -9.49 6.08
N LYS A 115 0.46 -9.84 4.95
CA LYS A 115 1.90 -10.13 4.88
C LYS A 115 2.74 -8.92 5.25
N ASP A 116 2.35 -7.73 4.82
CA ASP A 116 3.06 -6.51 5.19
C ASP A 116 3.04 -6.30 6.71
N LEU A 117 1.89 -6.50 7.36
CA LEU A 117 1.80 -6.38 8.81
C LEU A 117 2.57 -7.49 9.56
N GLU A 118 2.58 -8.72 9.06
CA GLU A 118 3.40 -9.79 9.66
C GLU A 118 4.90 -9.46 9.63
N ASN A 119 5.35 -8.79 8.56
CA ASN A 119 6.75 -8.40 8.36
C ASN A 119 7.03 -6.94 8.76
N ALA A 120 6.08 -6.28 9.41
CA ALA A 120 6.19 -4.88 9.75
C ALA A 120 7.30 -4.60 10.76
N GLU A 121 7.75 -3.35 10.76
CA GLU A 121 8.80 -2.90 11.67
C GLU A 121 8.38 -3.18 13.13
N GLU A 122 9.33 -3.67 13.93
CA GLU A 122 9.05 -4.00 15.32
C GLU A 122 8.86 -2.73 16.16
N LEU A 123 7.62 -2.50 16.56
CA LEU A 123 7.21 -1.42 17.43
C LEU A 123 6.55 -2.04 18.67
N PRO A 124 7.26 -2.19 19.80
CA PRO A 124 6.73 -2.86 20.99
C PRO A 124 5.38 -2.31 21.45
N GLN A 125 5.22 -0.99 21.37
CA GLN A 125 3.98 -0.27 21.72
C GLN A 125 2.81 -0.54 20.77
N ALA A 126 3.08 -0.93 19.52
CA ALA A 126 2.08 -1.15 18.48
C ALA A 126 1.71 -2.63 18.30
N LYS A 127 2.41 -3.55 18.96
CA LYS A 127 2.24 -4.99 18.77
C LYS A 127 0.80 -5.46 18.96
N GLN A 128 0.09 -4.95 19.96
CA GLN A 128 -1.31 -5.31 20.18
C GLN A 128 -2.20 -4.80 19.04
N LEU A 129 -2.17 -3.50 18.74
CA LEU A 129 -2.95 -2.89 17.65
C LEU A 129 -2.68 -3.58 16.30
N ARG A 130 -1.41 -3.90 16.00
CA ARG A 130 -1.03 -4.66 14.79
C ARG A 130 -1.65 -6.04 14.75
N ASN A 131 -1.60 -6.80 15.86
CA ASN A 131 -2.19 -8.14 15.90
C ASN A 131 -3.72 -8.08 15.77
N HIS A 132 -4.36 -7.05 16.33
CA HIS A 132 -5.78 -6.80 16.14
C HIS A 132 -6.11 -6.47 14.68
N ALA A 133 -5.32 -5.59 14.04
CA ALA A 133 -5.46 -5.29 12.62
C ALA A 133 -5.33 -6.55 11.74
N ILE A 134 -4.36 -7.42 12.02
CA ILE A 134 -4.21 -8.70 11.31
C ILE A 134 -5.48 -9.56 11.44
N ALA A 135 -6.05 -9.68 12.64
CA ALA A 135 -7.28 -10.43 12.85
C ALA A 135 -8.47 -9.85 12.07
N GLU A 136 -8.61 -8.52 12.03
CA GLU A 136 -9.63 -7.85 11.22
C GLU A 136 -9.44 -8.11 9.72
N ILE A 137 -8.20 -8.10 9.22
CA ILE A 137 -7.88 -8.45 7.83
C ILE A 137 -8.27 -9.90 7.53
N ASP A 138 -8.00 -10.83 8.44
CA ASP A 138 -8.34 -12.25 8.27
C ASP A 138 -9.85 -12.49 8.24
N TYR A 139 -10.63 -11.75 9.05
CA TYR A 139 -12.09 -11.77 8.99
C TYR A 139 -12.60 -11.23 7.65
N ALA A 140 -12.07 -10.09 7.18
CA ALA A 140 -12.40 -9.55 5.88
C ALA A 140 -12.08 -10.55 4.76
N HIS A 141 -10.88 -11.15 4.78
CA HIS A 141 -10.44 -12.13 3.79
C HIS A 141 -11.36 -13.35 3.76
N THR A 142 -11.77 -13.86 4.92
CA THR A 142 -12.71 -14.98 5.01
C THR A 142 -14.06 -14.65 4.38
N ILE A 143 -14.60 -13.45 4.60
CA ILE A 143 -15.87 -13.03 4.01
C ILE A 143 -15.73 -12.91 2.49
N VAL A 144 -14.67 -12.23 2.02
CA VAL A 144 -14.45 -11.99 0.58
C VAL A 144 -14.18 -13.30 -0.16
N ASP A 145 -13.36 -14.21 0.39
CA ASP A 145 -13.11 -15.54 -0.18
C ASP A 145 -14.37 -16.41 -0.25
N ASN A 146 -15.19 -16.41 0.81
CA ASN A 146 -16.47 -17.11 0.80
C ASN A 146 -17.41 -16.54 -0.26
N ALA A 147 -17.54 -15.22 -0.35
CA ALA A 147 -18.36 -14.57 -1.36
C ALA A 147 -17.83 -14.85 -2.77
N GLU A 148 -16.51 -14.79 -2.99
CA GLU A 148 -15.83 -15.12 -4.26
C GLU A 148 -16.21 -16.54 -4.74
N LYS A 149 -16.20 -17.51 -3.82
CA LYS A 149 -16.47 -18.93 -4.11
C LYS A 149 -17.96 -19.26 -4.20
N ALA A 150 -18.78 -18.70 -3.32
CA ALA A 150 -20.20 -19.00 -3.19
C ALA A 150 -21.09 -18.15 -4.09
N GLY A 151 -20.58 -17.04 -4.62
CA GLY A 151 -21.37 -16.05 -5.34
C GLY A 151 -22.17 -16.68 -6.47
N HIS A 152 -23.49 -16.59 -6.36
CA HIS A 152 -24.38 -16.74 -7.50
C HIS A 152 -24.27 -15.45 -8.34
N TRP A 153 -23.20 -15.36 -9.13
CA TRP A 153 -22.83 -14.19 -9.94
C TRP A 153 -23.77 -13.92 -11.14
N GLN A 154 -24.92 -14.60 -11.17
CA GLN A 154 -25.90 -14.61 -12.26
C GLN A 154 -27.11 -13.74 -11.92
#